data_AF-A0A5E4ER76-F1
#
_entry.id   AF-A0A5E4ER76-F1
#
_cell.length_a   1.000
_cell.length_b   1.000
_cell.length_c   1.000
_cell.angle_alpha   90.00
_cell.angle_beta   90.00
_cell.angle_gamma   90.00
#
_symmetry.space_group_name_H-M   'P 1'
#
loop_
_entity.id
_entity.type
_entity.pdbx_description
1 polymer ?
#
loop_
_entity_poly.entity_id
_entity_poly.type
_entity_poly.pdbx_seq_one_letter_code
_entity_poly.pdbx_strand_id
1 'polypeptide(L)'
;MAASAATVPSFSLKSMASGQQRTATSKHSAKPTKTLSATTATNPVSSTTSTSTATSLPPKKVLVPIGLGTEEMEAVIIVDVLRRAGADVTVASVEPQLQIEASCGTKLVADTSISSCSDQIFDLVALPGGMPGSVRLRDCAALQKITSKQAEERRLYGAICAAPAVTLLPWGLLRRRQTTCHPAFMHKLPTFWAVKSNIQVSEGLTTSRGPGTSYVFALCLVEQLFGESVAKGIGESLLVCLDDDNSRKQEFNKVEWSFDHIPRVLIPVANGSEEIEVVTIVDILRRAKVDVVVASIEKSVQILASQGTKIIADKLIGVAAELTYDLIILPGGTAGAERLNKSRILKNLLKEQELAGRIYGAVCSSPGILHRQGLLKGKKATAHPSIVSKLTNEVVNGTKVVIDGKVITSRGLSTVTDFALVIVSKLFGHARARSVAEGLVYEYPRS
;
A
#
# COMPACT_ATOMS: atom_id res chain seq x y z
N MET A 1 -18.73 -8.56 47.28
CA MET A 1 -17.28 -8.26 47.15
C MET A 1 -17.03 -7.75 45.74
N ALA A 2 -16.77 -6.46 45.61
CA ALA A 2 -16.56 -5.80 44.32
C ALA A 2 -15.10 -5.96 43.91
N ALA A 3 -14.85 -6.62 42.77
CA ALA A 3 -13.54 -6.69 42.15
C ALA A 3 -13.41 -5.54 41.15
N SER A 4 -12.47 -4.65 41.42
CA SER A 4 -12.07 -3.53 40.57
C SER A 4 -11.52 -4.04 39.23
N ALA A 5 -12.19 -3.70 38.13
CA ALA A 5 -11.66 -3.90 36.78
C ALA A 5 -10.71 -2.74 36.46
N ALA A 6 -9.42 -3.05 36.31
CA ALA A 6 -8.44 -2.10 35.82
C ALA A 6 -8.75 -1.74 34.36
N THR A 7 -9.16 -0.50 34.14
CA THR A 7 -9.42 0.09 32.83
C THR A 7 -8.11 0.27 32.08
N VAL A 8 -7.92 -0.46 30.98
CA VAL A 8 -6.85 -0.22 30.00
C VAL A 8 -7.18 1.08 29.27
N PRO A 9 -6.22 2.01 29.05
CA PRO A 9 -6.52 3.33 28.51
C PRO A 9 -7.09 3.21 27.10
N SER A 10 -8.24 3.84 26.89
CA SER A 10 -8.85 4.05 25.59
C SER A 10 -7.94 4.91 24.72
N PHE A 11 -7.62 4.42 23.52
CA PHE A 11 -6.91 5.16 22.48
C PHE A 11 -7.66 6.48 22.17
N SER A 12 -7.05 7.62 22.51
CA SER A 12 -7.52 8.94 22.11
C SER A 12 -6.31 9.79 21.72
N LEU A 13 -6.11 9.97 20.42
CA LEU A 13 -5.09 10.86 19.85
C LEU A 13 -5.41 12.36 20.05
N LYS A 14 -6.33 12.74 20.96
CA LYS A 14 -6.79 14.13 21.15
C LYS A 14 -5.97 15.00 22.11
N SER A 15 -4.91 14.49 22.73
CA SER A 15 -4.14 15.24 23.74
C SER A 15 -2.92 15.97 23.14
N MET A 16 -3.11 16.88 22.18
CA MET A 16 -2.03 17.77 21.72
C MET A 16 -2.59 19.15 21.32
N ALA A 17 -2.95 19.96 22.31
CA ALA A 17 -3.18 21.40 22.12
C ALA A 17 -2.94 22.18 23.42
N SER A 18 -1.68 22.55 23.69
CA SER A 18 -1.33 23.81 24.36
C SER A 18 0.20 23.92 24.52
N GLY A 19 0.83 24.76 23.70
CA GLY A 19 2.22 25.16 23.85
C GLY A 19 2.45 26.47 23.11
N GLN A 20 2.09 27.58 23.76
CA GLN A 20 2.24 28.93 23.24
C GLN A 20 3.70 29.24 22.87
N GLN A 21 3.89 29.73 21.65
CA GLN A 21 5.10 30.42 21.21
C GLN A 21 5.24 31.75 21.99
N ARG A 22 6.45 32.00 22.51
CA ARG A 22 6.93 33.36 22.80
C ARG A 22 8.00 33.74 21.78
N THR A 23 7.72 34.82 21.10
CA THR A 23 8.53 35.56 20.13
C THR A 23 9.76 36.21 20.75
N ALA A 24 10.88 36.24 20.04
CA ALA A 24 11.86 37.31 20.15
C ALA A 24 12.51 37.59 18.79
N THR A 25 12.32 38.83 18.37
CA THR A 25 12.86 39.54 17.20
C THR A 25 14.36 39.83 17.30
N SER A 26 15.10 39.85 16.18
CA SER A 26 15.71 41.07 15.62
C SER A 26 16.48 40.78 14.32
N LYS A 27 16.65 41.85 13.53
CA LYS A 27 17.14 41.92 12.14
C LYS A 27 18.63 42.30 12.07
N HIS A 28 19.15 42.17 10.84
CA HIS A 28 20.29 42.89 10.24
C HIS A 28 21.69 42.41 10.65
N SER A 29 22.75 42.43 9.83
CA SER A 29 22.99 42.68 8.40
C SER A 29 24.51 42.53 8.20
N ALA A 30 24.94 42.17 6.99
CA ALA A 30 26.26 42.44 6.37
C ALA A 30 27.53 41.69 6.84
N LYS A 31 28.10 40.96 5.87
CA LYS A 31 29.53 40.63 5.63
C LYS A 31 30.39 41.92 5.43
N PRO A 32 31.74 41.91 5.28
CA PRO A 32 32.64 40.81 4.83
C PRO A 32 34.10 40.75 5.40
N THR A 33 34.82 39.69 4.99
CA THR A 33 36.29 39.60 4.72
C THR A 33 37.32 39.65 5.86
N LYS A 34 38.22 38.65 5.92
CA LYS A 34 39.64 38.68 5.44
C LYS A 34 40.56 37.69 6.21
N THR A 35 41.19 36.80 5.43
CA THR A 35 42.61 36.36 5.45
C THR A 35 43.33 35.72 6.65
N LEU A 36 43.86 34.52 6.35
CA LEU A 36 45.26 34.03 6.49
C LEU A 36 45.83 33.55 7.84
N SER A 37 46.32 32.30 7.74
CA SER A 37 47.63 31.78 8.17
C SER A 37 47.77 31.02 9.51
N ALA A 38 48.02 29.71 9.33
CA ALA A 38 49.06 28.87 9.92
C ALA A 38 49.41 28.98 11.42
N THR A 39 49.30 27.87 12.15
CA THR A 39 50.48 27.10 12.62
C THR A 39 50.10 25.77 13.27
N THR A 40 50.98 24.81 13.05
CA THR A 40 51.05 23.43 13.56
C THR A 40 51.18 23.33 15.08
N ALA A 41 50.48 22.35 15.68
CA ALA A 41 50.93 21.69 16.91
C ALA A 41 50.43 20.24 16.96
N THR A 42 51.40 19.36 17.21
CA THR A 42 51.40 17.90 17.34
C THR A 42 50.66 17.37 18.57
N ASN A 43 50.03 16.19 18.47
CA ASN A 43 50.22 15.06 19.39
C ASN A 43 49.50 13.78 18.88
N PRO A 44 50.10 12.59 19.00
CA PRO A 44 49.49 11.34 18.57
C PRO A 44 48.67 10.73 19.72
N VAL A 45 47.38 10.48 19.49
CA VAL A 45 46.59 9.59 20.35
C VAL A 45 46.18 8.41 19.49
N SER A 46 46.77 7.27 19.78
CA SER A 46 46.35 5.96 19.31
C SER A 46 44.91 5.69 19.77
N SER A 47 43.94 5.88 18.88
CA SER A 47 42.58 5.37 19.06
C SER A 47 42.49 3.99 18.42
N THR A 48 42.62 2.97 19.26
CA THR A 48 42.14 1.63 19.00
C THR A 48 40.69 1.71 18.52
N THR A 49 40.49 1.47 17.23
CA THR A 49 39.16 1.34 16.63
C THR A 49 38.60 -0.02 17.05
N SER A 50 37.92 -0.05 18.20
CA SER A 50 37.01 -1.13 18.53
C SER A 50 35.82 -1.04 17.57
N THR A 51 35.89 -1.83 16.50
CA THR A 51 34.75 -2.14 15.66
C THR A 51 33.77 -2.94 16.51
N SER A 52 32.84 -2.25 17.19
CA SER A 52 31.68 -2.90 17.78
C SER A 52 30.80 -3.37 16.63
N THR A 53 30.95 -4.64 16.25
CA THR A 53 29.93 -5.35 15.47
C THR A 53 28.65 -5.34 16.29
N ALA A 54 27.76 -4.40 15.99
CA ALA A 54 26.41 -4.41 16.50
C ALA A 54 25.74 -5.67 15.94
N THR A 55 25.66 -6.72 16.75
CA THR A 55 24.87 -7.92 16.47
C THR A 55 23.41 -7.49 16.33
N SER A 56 22.94 -7.36 15.08
CA SER A 56 21.54 -7.09 14.79
C SER A 56 20.69 -8.24 15.34
N LEU A 57 19.66 -7.93 16.10
CA LEU A 57 18.65 -8.92 16.51
C LEU A 57 18.13 -9.68 15.27
N PRO A 58 17.83 -10.98 15.38
CA PRO A 58 17.27 -11.74 14.27
C PRO A 58 15.96 -11.10 13.80
N PRO A 59 15.68 -11.09 12.48
CA PRO A 59 14.48 -10.47 11.94
C PRO A 59 13.22 -11.15 12.49
N LYS A 60 12.19 -10.35 12.75
CA LYS A 60 10.87 -10.85 13.21
C LYS A 60 10.23 -11.67 12.11
N LYS A 61 9.86 -12.92 12.40
CA LYS A 61 9.26 -13.84 11.43
C LYS A 61 7.75 -13.63 11.37
N VAL A 62 7.23 -13.42 10.16
CA VAL A 62 5.80 -13.19 9.93
C VAL A 62 5.27 -14.20 8.92
N LEU A 63 4.10 -14.76 9.19
CA LEU A 63 3.34 -15.55 8.23
C LEU A 63 2.15 -14.74 7.69
N VAL A 64 2.05 -14.65 6.36
CA VAL A 64 0.86 -14.14 5.67
C VAL A 64 0.33 -15.25 4.75
N PRO A 65 -0.75 -15.95 5.12
CA PRO A 65 -1.31 -17.00 4.28
C PRO A 65 -2.19 -16.40 3.17
N ILE A 66 -2.10 -16.96 1.98
CA ILE A 66 -2.94 -16.59 0.82
C ILE A 66 -3.60 -17.82 0.22
N GLY A 67 -4.79 -17.64 -0.35
CA GLY A 67 -5.55 -18.67 -1.06
C GLY A 67 -6.34 -18.10 -2.22
N LEU A 68 -7.04 -18.96 -2.97
CA LEU A 68 -7.93 -18.51 -4.04
C LEU A 68 -8.97 -17.53 -3.49
N GLY A 69 -9.03 -16.33 -4.08
CA GLY A 69 -9.96 -15.27 -3.67
C GLY A 69 -9.56 -14.53 -2.39
N THR A 70 -8.29 -14.62 -1.95
CA THR A 70 -7.72 -13.67 -1.00
C THR A 70 -7.87 -12.24 -1.53
N GLU A 71 -8.16 -11.29 -0.65
CA GLU A 71 -8.21 -9.87 -1.02
C GLU A 71 -6.77 -9.36 -1.25
N GLU A 72 -6.47 -8.95 -2.49
CA GLU A 72 -5.11 -8.60 -2.91
C GLU A 72 -4.55 -7.33 -2.26
N MET A 73 -5.37 -6.29 -2.04
CA MET A 73 -4.91 -5.06 -1.41
C MET A 73 -4.48 -5.32 0.04
N GLU A 74 -5.31 -6.02 0.80
CA GLU A 74 -5.05 -6.45 2.17
C GLU A 74 -3.77 -7.27 2.26
N ALA A 75 -3.67 -8.34 1.45
CA ALA A 75 -2.50 -9.23 1.50
C ALA A 75 -1.20 -8.49 1.14
N VAL A 76 -1.20 -7.74 0.04
CA VAL A 76 0.01 -7.06 -0.44
C VAL A 76 0.41 -5.90 0.47
N ILE A 77 -0.54 -5.10 0.97
CA ILE A 77 -0.24 -4.01 1.92
C ILE A 77 0.35 -4.57 3.22
N ILE A 78 -0.21 -5.66 3.75
CA ILE A 78 0.35 -6.31 4.96
C ILE A 78 1.79 -6.75 4.71
N VAL A 79 2.03 -7.45 3.61
CA VAL A 79 3.37 -7.99 3.26
C VAL A 79 4.38 -6.86 3.07
N ASP A 80 4.04 -5.87 2.26
CA ASP A 80 4.90 -4.76 1.91
C ASP A 80 5.28 -3.94 3.14
N VAL A 81 4.30 -3.51 3.94
CA VAL A 81 4.52 -2.66 5.13
C VAL A 81 5.36 -3.38 6.18
N LEU A 82 5.12 -4.69 6.40
CA LEU A 82 5.92 -5.47 7.36
C LEU A 82 7.35 -5.70 6.85
N ARG A 83 7.56 -5.94 5.55
CA ARG A 83 8.91 -6.03 4.97
C ARG A 83 9.67 -4.71 5.07
N ARG A 84 9.00 -3.57 4.83
CA ARG A 84 9.59 -2.24 5.04
C ARG A 84 10.00 -1.99 6.49
N ALA A 85 9.29 -2.55 7.45
CA ALA A 85 9.65 -2.51 8.87
C ALA A 85 10.82 -3.44 9.26
N GLY A 86 11.31 -4.26 8.32
CA GLY A 86 12.40 -5.22 8.55
C GLY A 86 11.95 -6.61 8.99
N ALA A 87 10.67 -6.96 8.84
CA ALA A 87 10.19 -8.31 9.09
C ALA A 87 10.60 -9.29 7.99
N ASP A 88 10.91 -10.53 8.39
CA ASP A 88 11.03 -11.67 7.49
C ASP A 88 9.63 -12.24 7.23
N VAL A 89 8.99 -11.75 6.17
CA VAL A 89 7.61 -12.12 5.82
C VAL A 89 7.59 -13.29 4.85
N THR A 90 7.10 -14.43 5.35
CA THR A 90 6.77 -15.63 4.56
C THR A 90 5.34 -15.53 4.04
N VAL A 91 5.18 -15.45 2.72
CA VAL A 91 3.86 -15.60 2.09
C VAL A 91 3.62 -17.09 1.79
N ALA A 92 2.58 -17.69 2.36
CA ALA A 92 2.34 -19.12 2.22
C ALA A 92 1.00 -19.42 1.54
N SER A 93 1.02 -20.27 0.51
CA SER A 93 -0.21 -20.70 -0.16
C SER A 93 -0.90 -21.78 0.67
N VAL A 94 -2.20 -21.61 0.91
CA VAL A 94 -3.07 -22.68 1.44
C VAL A 94 -3.66 -23.57 0.34
N GLU A 95 -3.37 -23.27 -0.92
CA GLU A 95 -3.75 -24.08 -2.08
C GLU A 95 -2.68 -25.14 -2.39
N PRO A 96 -2.99 -26.17 -3.21
CA PRO A 96 -2.00 -27.15 -3.66
C PRO A 96 -0.83 -26.51 -4.44
N GLN A 97 -1.10 -25.44 -5.18
CA GLN A 97 -0.12 -24.67 -5.93
C GLN A 97 0.29 -23.37 -5.22
N LEU A 98 1.47 -22.84 -5.57
CA LEU A 98 1.94 -21.55 -5.02
C LEU A 98 1.24 -20.33 -5.64
N GLN A 99 0.83 -20.44 -6.91
CA GLN A 99 0.14 -19.37 -7.61
C GLN A 99 -1.36 -19.40 -7.29
N ILE A 100 -1.90 -18.28 -6.81
CA ILE A 100 -3.33 -18.10 -6.58
C ILE A 100 -3.86 -16.93 -7.41
N GLU A 101 -5.16 -16.97 -7.69
CA GLU A 101 -5.89 -15.82 -8.20
C GLU A 101 -6.63 -15.15 -7.04
N ALA A 102 -6.35 -13.88 -6.82
CA ALA A 102 -6.96 -13.05 -5.79
C ALA A 102 -8.39 -12.63 -6.17
N SER A 103 -9.08 -11.96 -5.25
CA SER A 103 -10.51 -11.66 -5.35
C SER A 103 -10.90 -10.83 -6.57
N CYS A 104 -10.03 -9.91 -7.01
CA CYS A 104 -10.22 -9.08 -8.20
C CYS A 104 -9.28 -9.49 -9.35
N GLY A 105 -8.87 -10.76 -9.39
CA GLY A 105 -8.16 -11.36 -10.52
C GLY A 105 -6.66 -11.07 -10.56
N THR A 106 -6.09 -10.40 -9.55
CA THR A 106 -4.63 -10.28 -9.42
C THR A 106 -4.05 -11.66 -9.15
N LYS A 107 -3.05 -12.08 -9.92
CA LYS A 107 -2.38 -13.38 -9.70
C LYS A 107 -1.14 -13.19 -8.84
N LEU A 108 -1.14 -13.81 -7.67
CA LEU A 108 -0.05 -13.76 -6.69
C LEU A 108 0.65 -15.11 -6.61
N VAL A 109 1.95 -15.13 -6.33
CA VAL A 109 2.71 -16.36 -6.10
C VAL A 109 3.27 -16.35 -4.68
N ALA A 110 2.87 -17.34 -3.88
CA ALA A 110 3.42 -17.55 -2.55
C ALA A 110 4.91 -17.92 -2.59
N ASP A 111 5.60 -17.67 -1.48
CA ASP A 111 6.98 -18.09 -1.28
C ASP A 111 7.09 -19.60 -1.04
N THR A 112 6.10 -20.18 -0.37
CA THR A 112 6.07 -21.59 -0.02
C THR A 112 4.64 -22.11 0.15
N SER A 113 4.48 -23.43 0.31
CA SER A 113 3.22 -24.04 0.73
C SER A 113 3.07 -23.92 2.24
N ILE A 114 1.85 -23.71 2.74
CA ILE A 114 1.54 -23.68 4.17
C ILE A 114 1.98 -24.94 4.91
N SER A 115 2.00 -26.09 4.22
CA SER A 115 2.49 -27.36 4.78
C SER A 115 3.94 -27.26 5.27
N SER A 116 4.78 -26.49 4.56
CA SER A 116 6.20 -26.27 4.87
C SER A 116 6.41 -25.29 6.04
N CYS A 117 5.33 -24.68 6.55
CA CYS A 117 5.36 -23.77 7.69
C CYS A 117 4.99 -24.44 9.03
N SER A 118 4.59 -25.72 9.02
CA SER A 118 3.98 -26.40 10.19
C SER A 118 4.87 -26.43 11.44
N ASP A 119 6.18 -26.52 11.25
CA ASP A 119 7.17 -26.60 12.34
C ASP A 119 7.85 -25.25 12.61
N GLN A 120 7.46 -24.20 11.91
CA GLN A 120 8.03 -22.87 12.07
C GLN A 120 7.36 -22.13 13.23
N ILE A 121 8.13 -21.28 13.89
CA ILE A 121 7.65 -20.35 14.91
C ILE A 121 7.66 -18.95 14.29
N PHE A 122 6.52 -18.27 14.38
CA PHE A 122 6.34 -16.91 13.87
C PHE A 122 6.16 -15.95 15.05
N ASP A 123 6.69 -14.74 14.93
CA ASP A 123 6.37 -13.64 15.84
C ASP A 123 4.94 -13.12 15.60
N LEU A 124 4.46 -13.22 14.36
CA LEU A 124 3.12 -12.79 13.93
C LEU A 124 2.54 -13.69 12.83
N VAL A 125 1.24 -13.98 12.91
CA VAL A 125 0.45 -14.54 11.80
C VAL A 125 -0.66 -13.54 11.43
N ALA A 126 -0.64 -13.00 10.22
CA ALA A 126 -1.60 -11.98 9.77
C ALA A 126 -2.44 -12.51 8.60
N LEU A 127 -3.75 -12.63 8.80
CA LEU A 127 -4.70 -13.25 7.87
C LEU A 127 -5.43 -12.17 7.05
N PRO A 128 -5.16 -12.07 5.73
CA PRO A 128 -5.97 -11.28 4.82
C PRO A 128 -7.40 -11.85 4.71
N GLY A 129 -8.35 -11.02 4.32
CA GLY A 129 -9.71 -11.42 4.06
C GLY A 129 -9.95 -11.85 2.62
N GLY A 130 -11.03 -11.33 2.03
CA GLY A 130 -11.51 -11.72 0.71
C GLY A 130 -12.37 -12.98 0.74
N MET A 131 -13.16 -13.16 -0.32
CA MET A 131 -14.01 -14.33 -0.53
C MET A 131 -13.77 -14.86 -1.96
N PRO A 132 -13.59 -16.17 -2.16
CA PRO A 132 -13.59 -17.23 -1.14
C PRO A 132 -12.32 -17.33 -0.26
N GLY A 133 -11.35 -16.41 -0.34
CA GLY A 133 -10.07 -16.51 0.37
C GLY A 133 -10.18 -16.84 1.86
N SER A 134 -11.03 -16.14 2.61
CA SER A 134 -11.23 -16.40 4.04
C SER A 134 -11.78 -17.81 4.32
N VAL A 135 -12.58 -18.37 3.41
CA VAL A 135 -13.04 -19.76 3.48
C VAL A 135 -11.89 -20.73 3.22
N ARG A 136 -11.05 -20.45 2.22
CA ARG A 136 -9.83 -21.23 1.95
C ARG A 136 -8.90 -21.26 3.16
N LEU A 137 -8.71 -20.12 3.82
CA LEU A 137 -7.93 -20.04 5.05
C LEU A 137 -8.57 -20.88 6.17
N ARG A 138 -9.89 -20.77 6.38
CA ARG A 138 -10.65 -21.51 7.41
C ARG A 138 -10.50 -23.02 7.26
N ASP A 139 -10.58 -23.52 6.02
CA ASP A 139 -10.60 -24.96 5.71
C ASP A 139 -9.19 -25.57 5.66
N CYS A 140 -8.14 -24.77 5.85
CA CYS A 140 -6.76 -25.23 5.91
C CYS A 140 -6.37 -25.69 7.33
N ALA A 141 -6.36 -27.00 7.55
CA ALA A 141 -6.00 -27.60 8.85
C ALA A 141 -4.60 -27.22 9.33
N ALA A 142 -3.61 -27.14 8.42
CA ALA A 142 -2.24 -26.73 8.76
C ALA A 142 -2.21 -25.28 9.29
N LEU A 143 -2.91 -24.36 8.62
CA LEU A 143 -3.00 -22.97 9.06
C LEU A 143 -3.75 -22.83 10.39
N GLN A 144 -4.84 -23.58 10.57
CA GLN A 144 -5.57 -23.63 11.84
C GLN A 144 -4.63 -24.02 12.97
N LYS A 145 -3.86 -25.11 12.80
CA LYS A 145 -2.89 -25.57 13.81
C LYS A 145 -1.85 -24.51 14.16
N ILE A 146 -1.25 -23.86 13.15
CA ILE A 146 -0.26 -22.79 13.35
C ILE A 146 -0.87 -21.62 14.13
N THR A 147 -2.07 -21.18 13.75
CA THR A 147 -2.72 -20.00 14.34
C THR A 147 -3.26 -20.28 15.75
N SER A 148 -3.80 -21.47 15.99
CA SER A 148 -4.20 -21.91 17.33
C SER A 148 -3.01 -21.96 18.27
N LYS A 149 -1.88 -22.51 17.83
CA LYS A 149 -0.63 -22.53 18.61
C LYS A 149 -0.11 -21.11 18.93
N GLN A 150 -0.17 -20.18 17.97
CA GLN A 150 0.14 -18.76 18.24
C GLN A 150 -0.69 -18.20 19.38
N ALA A 151 -2.01 -18.43 19.34
CA ALA A 151 -2.94 -17.91 20.34
C ALA A 151 -2.73 -18.55 21.73
N GLU A 152 -2.49 -19.87 21.78
CA GLU A 152 -2.18 -20.60 23.02
C GLU A 152 -0.89 -20.09 23.68
N GLU A 153 0.14 -19.83 22.87
CA GLU A 153 1.43 -19.30 23.31
C GLU A 153 1.43 -17.77 23.50
N ARG A 154 0.25 -17.11 23.41
CA ARG A 154 0.06 -15.66 23.56
C ARG A 154 0.93 -14.81 22.65
N ARG A 155 1.27 -15.32 21.46
CA ARG A 155 1.96 -14.55 20.43
C ARG A 155 0.96 -13.80 19.54
N LEU A 156 1.48 -12.89 18.73
CA LEU A 156 0.64 -11.99 17.94
C LEU A 156 -0.03 -12.73 16.78
N TYR A 157 -1.30 -12.43 16.55
CA TYR A 157 -2.00 -12.78 15.34
C TYR A 157 -3.01 -11.70 14.99
N GLY A 158 -3.36 -11.59 13.72
CA GLY A 158 -4.35 -10.63 13.29
C GLY A 158 -5.13 -11.07 12.08
N ALA A 159 -6.30 -10.50 11.89
CA ALA A 159 -7.15 -10.78 10.74
C ALA A 159 -7.90 -9.52 10.30
N ILE A 160 -8.07 -9.35 8.99
CA ILE A 160 -8.77 -8.21 8.41
C ILE A 160 -9.97 -8.66 7.58
N CYS A 161 -10.95 -7.78 7.47
CA CYS A 161 -12.07 -7.93 6.55
C CYS A 161 -12.99 -9.11 6.90
N ALA A 162 -13.10 -10.10 6.02
CA ALA A 162 -13.93 -11.27 6.24
C ALA A 162 -13.26 -12.31 7.17
N ALA A 163 -11.92 -12.33 7.26
CA ALA A 163 -11.17 -13.34 8.00
C ALA A 163 -11.51 -13.44 9.50
N PRO A 164 -11.76 -12.34 10.26
CA PRO A 164 -12.20 -12.46 11.64
C PRO A 164 -13.48 -13.31 11.77
N ALA A 165 -14.51 -12.97 11.00
CA ALA A 165 -15.82 -13.62 11.09
C ALA A 165 -15.90 -14.98 10.40
N VAL A 166 -15.11 -15.19 9.34
CA VAL A 166 -15.18 -16.40 8.51
C VAL A 166 -14.11 -17.42 8.90
N THR A 167 -12.95 -16.99 9.36
CA THR A 167 -11.80 -17.85 9.66
C THR A 167 -11.59 -18.00 11.17
N LEU A 168 -11.36 -16.90 11.88
CA LEU A 168 -11.00 -16.95 13.30
C LEU A 168 -12.17 -17.34 14.21
N LEU A 169 -13.40 -16.92 13.88
CA LEU A 169 -14.59 -17.23 14.67
C LEU A 169 -14.86 -18.75 14.74
N PRO A 170 -14.91 -19.50 13.63
CA PRO A 170 -15.04 -20.96 13.68
C PRO A 170 -13.91 -21.68 14.44
N TRP A 171 -12.69 -21.16 14.41
CA TRP A 171 -11.57 -21.71 15.18
C TRP A 171 -11.62 -21.37 16.67
N GLY A 172 -12.60 -20.57 17.11
CA GLY A 172 -12.77 -20.18 18.51
C GLY A 172 -11.76 -19.12 18.98
N LEU A 173 -11.02 -18.50 18.06
CA LEU A 173 -9.94 -17.55 18.39
C LEU A 173 -10.43 -16.13 18.71
N LEU A 174 -11.74 -15.88 18.64
CA LEU A 174 -12.36 -14.60 19.02
C LEU A 174 -13.01 -14.59 20.42
N ARG A 175 -12.94 -15.71 21.16
CA ARG A 175 -13.65 -15.85 22.43
C ARG A 175 -13.20 -14.78 23.43
N ARG A 176 -14.17 -14.02 23.95
CA ARG A 176 -14.00 -12.98 24.98
C ARG A 176 -13.06 -11.83 24.56
N ARG A 177 -12.98 -11.54 23.26
CA ARG A 177 -12.11 -10.50 22.69
C ARG A 177 -12.93 -9.50 21.90
N GLN A 178 -12.74 -8.21 22.15
CA GLN A 178 -13.34 -7.20 21.29
C GLN A 178 -12.78 -7.36 19.88
N THR A 179 -13.67 -7.37 18.89
CA THR A 179 -13.32 -7.70 17.50
C THR A 179 -14.08 -6.81 16.53
N THR A 180 -13.40 -6.33 15.50
CA THR A 180 -14.02 -5.69 14.35
C THR A 180 -13.86 -6.59 13.12
N CYS A 181 -14.68 -6.38 12.09
CA CYS A 181 -14.55 -7.05 10.81
C CYS A 181 -15.22 -6.22 9.72
N HIS A 182 -15.25 -6.74 8.49
CA HIS A 182 -15.94 -6.09 7.39
C HIS A 182 -17.43 -5.89 7.70
N PRO A 183 -18.02 -4.71 7.40
CA PRO A 183 -19.42 -4.41 7.70
C PRO A 183 -20.40 -5.51 7.27
N ALA A 184 -20.19 -6.09 6.08
CA ALA A 184 -21.01 -7.18 5.55
C ALA A 184 -21.01 -8.47 6.40
N PHE A 185 -20.00 -8.68 7.25
CA PHE A 185 -19.85 -9.88 8.08
C PHE A 185 -20.06 -9.63 9.58
N MET A 186 -20.30 -8.38 9.99
CA MET A 186 -20.50 -8.01 11.40
C MET A 186 -21.63 -8.79 12.07
N HIS A 187 -22.69 -9.13 11.32
CA HIS A 187 -23.83 -9.91 11.81
C HIS A 187 -23.47 -11.34 12.25
N LYS A 188 -22.30 -11.85 11.85
CA LYS A 188 -21.80 -13.18 12.27
C LYS A 188 -21.06 -13.14 13.61
N LEU A 189 -20.58 -11.97 14.03
CA LEU A 189 -19.85 -11.82 15.28
C LEU A 189 -20.83 -11.75 16.47
N PRO A 190 -20.48 -12.28 17.65
CA PRO A 190 -21.28 -12.09 18.86
C PRO A 190 -21.40 -10.59 19.21
N THR A 191 -22.63 -10.09 19.31
CA THR A 191 -22.93 -8.65 19.47
C THR A 191 -22.15 -7.97 20.60
N PHE A 192 -21.99 -8.64 21.75
CA PHE A 192 -21.30 -8.09 22.92
C PHE A 192 -19.82 -7.78 22.67
N TRP A 193 -19.18 -8.52 21.77
CA TRP A 193 -17.75 -8.40 21.47
C TRP A 193 -17.48 -7.65 20.16
N ALA A 194 -18.52 -7.39 19.35
CA ALA A 194 -18.39 -6.76 18.05
C ALA A 194 -18.30 -5.22 18.18
N VAL A 195 -17.24 -4.63 17.65
CA VAL A 195 -17.01 -3.17 17.64
C VAL A 195 -16.88 -2.64 16.22
N LYS A 196 -17.14 -1.34 16.03
CA LYS A 196 -17.13 -0.68 14.70
C LYS A 196 -15.86 0.13 14.41
N SER A 197 -14.87 0.08 15.30
CA SER A 197 -13.57 0.74 15.09
C SER A 197 -12.86 0.16 13.86
N ASN A 198 -12.09 1.00 13.16
CA ASN A 198 -11.30 0.57 11.98
C ASN A 198 -10.18 -0.41 12.35
N ILE A 199 -9.70 -0.32 13.59
CA ILE A 199 -8.71 -1.21 14.19
C ILE A 199 -9.19 -1.57 15.60
N GLN A 200 -9.04 -2.84 15.97
CA GLN A 200 -9.32 -3.31 17.32
C GLN A 200 -8.23 -4.27 17.78
N VAL A 201 -7.56 -3.93 18.87
CA VAL A 201 -6.56 -4.78 19.53
C VAL A 201 -7.19 -5.41 20.77
N SER A 202 -6.96 -6.70 21.00
CA SER A 202 -7.44 -7.45 22.16
C SER A 202 -6.51 -8.61 22.48
N GLU A 203 -5.63 -8.42 23.47
CA GLU A 203 -4.73 -9.45 24.03
C GLU A 203 -3.95 -10.27 22.97
N GLY A 204 -3.15 -9.63 22.12
CA GLY A 204 -2.38 -10.30 21.08
C GLY A 204 -3.15 -10.62 19.79
N LEU A 205 -4.48 -10.42 19.78
CA LEU A 205 -5.29 -10.38 18.55
C LEU A 205 -5.43 -8.93 18.06
N THR A 206 -5.18 -8.69 16.78
CA THR A 206 -5.50 -7.43 16.09
C THR A 206 -6.49 -7.66 14.96
N THR A 207 -7.56 -6.88 14.88
CA THR A 207 -8.56 -7.01 13.80
C THR A 207 -8.88 -5.69 13.11
N SER A 208 -9.23 -5.75 11.83
CA SER A 208 -9.54 -4.59 11.00
C SER A 208 -10.66 -4.88 9.99
N ARG A 209 -11.13 -3.86 9.26
CA ARG A 209 -12.44 -3.89 8.59
C ARG A 209 -12.40 -4.19 7.10
N GLY A 210 -11.40 -3.78 6.34
CA GLY A 210 -11.40 -3.98 4.90
C GLY A 210 -10.21 -3.36 4.19
N PRO A 211 -10.18 -3.36 2.85
CA PRO A 211 -9.05 -2.87 2.06
C PRO A 211 -8.66 -1.42 2.39
N GLY A 212 -9.65 -0.57 2.63
CA GLY A 212 -9.47 0.83 3.02
C GLY A 212 -8.86 1.04 4.41
N THR A 213 -8.83 0.00 5.25
CA THR A 213 -8.20 0.03 6.57
C THR A 213 -6.90 -0.80 6.64
N SER A 214 -6.40 -1.32 5.52
CA SER A 214 -5.21 -2.18 5.46
C SER A 214 -3.92 -1.48 5.92
N TYR A 215 -3.72 -0.21 5.57
CA TYR A 215 -2.54 0.55 6.01
C TYR A 215 -2.50 0.70 7.54
N VAL A 216 -3.60 1.13 8.16
CA VAL A 216 -3.67 1.29 9.62
C VAL A 216 -3.58 -0.06 10.34
N PHE A 217 -4.10 -1.12 9.73
CA PHE A 217 -3.92 -2.49 10.23
C PHE A 217 -2.45 -2.90 10.22
N ALA A 218 -1.77 -2.76 9.08
CA ALA A 218 -0.37 -3.15 8.95
C ALA A 218 0.56 -2.31 9.85
N LEU A 219 0.34 -1.00 9.96
CA LEU A 219 1.10 -0.13 10.86
C LEU A 219 0.90 -0.49 12.34
N CYS A 220 -0.32 -0.87 12.74
CA CYS A 220 -0.59 -1.37 14.09
C CYS A 220 0.15 -2.69 14.39
N LEU A 221 0.32 -3.55 13.38
CA LEU A 221 1.13 -4.77 13.51
C LEU A 221 2.62 -4.46 13.59
N VAL A 222 3.11 -3.48 12.81
CA VAL A 222 4.49 -2.98 12.92
C VAL A 222 4.76 -2.42 14.32
N GLU A 223 3.85 -1.62 14.88
CA GLU A 223 3.97 -1.07 16.22
C GLU A 223 4.11 -2.17 17.28
N GLN A 224 3.29 -3.22 17.21
CA GLN A 224 3.35 -4.33 18.16
C GLN A 224 4.63 -5.17 18.02
N LEU A 225 5.23 -5.25 16.83
CA LEU A 225 6.44 -6.03 16.57
C LEU A 225 7.74 -5.26 16.82
N PHE A 226 7.77 -3.97 16.47
CA PHE A 226 8.99 -3.15 16.37
C PHE A 226 8.91 -1.84 17.15
N GLY A 227 7.76 -1.50 17.73
CA GLY A 227 7.53 -0.29 18.51
C GLY A 227 7.03 0.91 17.69
N GLU A 228 6.48 1.90 18.41
CA GLU A 228 5.82 3.08 17.86
C GLU A 228 6.73 3.91 16.94
N SER A 229 8.01 4.06 17.29
CA SER A 229 8.96 4.84 16.48
C SER A 229 9.15 4.25 15.08
N VAL A 230 9.18 2.91 14.95
CA VAL A 230 9.31 2.24 13.65
C VAL A 230 8.02 2.38 12.86
N ALA A 231 6.86 2.14 13.49
CA ALA A 231 5.57 2.31 12.85
C ALA A 231 5.37 3.74 12.31
N LYS A 232 5.74 4.76 13.09
CA LYS A 232 5.69 6.16 12.67
C LYS A 232 6.60 6.44 11.47
N GLY A 233 7.85 5.99 11.51
CA GLY A 233 8.80 6.18 10.40
C GLY A 233 8.32 5.50 9.10
N ILE A 234 7.73 4.31 9.20
CA ILE A 234 7.12 3.64 8.04
C ILE A 234 5.90 4.42 7.55
N GLY A 235 5.01 4.87 8.44
CA GLY A 235 3.85 5.69 8.09
C GLY A 235 4.24 6.96 7.32
N GLU A 236 5.27 7.68 7.78
CA GLU A 236 5.81 8.85 7.09
C GLU A 236 6.37 8.51 5.70
N SER A 237 7.11 7.40 5.58
CA SER A 237 7.64 6.93 4.29
C SER A 237 6.55 6.53 3.30
N LEU A 238 5.41 6.03 3.78
CA LEU A 238 4.25 5.66 2.96
C LEU A 238 3.37 6.88 2.63
N LEU A 239 3.70 8.06 3.17
CA LEU A 239 2.90 9.29 3.11
C LEU A 239 1.53 9.13 3.78
N VAL A 240 1.39 8.22 4.75
CA VAL A 240 0.16 8.04 5.53
C VAL A 240 0.10 9.17 6.58
N CYS A 241 -0.33 10.36 6.14
CA CYS A 241 -0.63 11.46 7.06
C CYS A 241 -2.07 11.30 7.56
N LEU A 242 -2.25 11.41 8.88
CA LEU A 242 -3.55 11.25 9.57
C LEU A 242 -4.41 12.53 9.53
N ASP A 243 -3.80 13.67 9.17
CA ASP A 243 -4.46 14.98 9.10
C ASP A 243 -4.37 15.50 7.67
N ASP A 244 -5.39 15.21 6.85
CA ASP A 244 -5.41 15.63 5.45
C ASP A 244 -6.60 16.57 5.18
N ASP A 245 -6.42 17.83 5.59
CA ASP A 245 -7.18 18.99 5.08
C ASP A 245 -6.83 19.29 3.60
N ASN A 246 -5.98 18.47 2.99
CA ASN A 246 -5.55 18.60 1.60
C ASN A 246 -6.66 18.22 0.61
N SER A 247 -6.76 19.00 -0.47
CA SER A 247 -7.72 18.72 -1.54
C SER A 247 -7.43 17.35 -2.18
N ARG A 248 -8.41 16.43 -2.12
CA ARG A 248 -8.32 15.08 -2.70
C ARG A 248 -7.98 15.10 -4.19
N LYS A 249 -8.57 16.03 -4.94
CA LYS A 249 -8.26 16.24 -6.35
C LYS A 249 -8.23 17.71 -6.73
N GLN A 250 -7.40 18.05 -7.71
CA GLN A 250 -7.50 19.29 -8.47
C GLN A 250 -7.55 18.96 -9.96
N GLU A 251 -8.43 19.63 -10.69
CA GLU A 251 -8.69 19.38 -12.11
C GLU A 251 -8.56 20.68 -12.90
N PHE A 252 -7.65 20.66 -13.86
CA PHE A 252 -7.33 21.76 -14.77
C PHE A 252 -7.69 21.35 -16.18
N ASN A 253 -7.98 22.34 -17.05
CA ASN A 253 -8.32 22.11 -18.44
C ASN A 253 -9.38 21.00 -18.60
N LYS A 254 -10.47 21.12 -17.84
CA LYS A 254 -11.48 20.06 -17.67
C LYS A 254 -11.99 19.56 -19.02
N VAL A 255 -11.92 18.25 -19.21
CA VAL A 255 -12.52 17.52 -20.35
C VAL A 255 -13.31 16.33 -19.83
N GLU A 256 -14.38 15.97 -20.54
CA GLU A 256 -15.13 14.75 -20.27
C GLU A 256 -14.37 13.51 -20.73
N TRP A 257 -14.47 12.42 -19.96
CA TRP A 257 -13.88 11.12 -20.28
C TRP A 257 -15.02 10.16 -20.62
N SER A 258 -15.62 10.32 -21.80
CA SER A 258 -16.76 9.51 -22.23
C SER A 258 -16.35 8.47 -23.28
N PHE A 259 -16.82 7.25 -23.08
CA PHE A 259 -16.61 6.10 -23.96
C PHE A 259 -17.97 5.45 -24.23
N ASP A 260 -18.17 4.95 -25.45
CA ASP A 260 -19.35 4.17 -25.87
C ASP A 260 -19.17 2.66 -25.61
N HIS A 261 -18.05 2.28 -25.01
CA HIS A 261 -17.66 0.91 -24.70
C HIS A 261 -17.07 0.82 -23.28
N ILE A 262 -16.81 -0.40 -22.82
CA ILE A 262 -16.12 -0.63 -21.53
C ILE A 262 -14.68 -0.13 -21.67
N PRO A 263 -14.23 0.86 -20.86
CA PRO A 263 -12.89 1.41 -20.98
C PRO A 263 -11.82 0.33 -20.75
N ARG A 264 -10.83 0.31 -21.63
CA ARG A 264 -9.66 -0.57 -21.51
C ARG A 264 -8.44 0.18 -20.99
N VAL A 265 -7.88 -0.32 -19.89
CA VAL A 265 -6.75 0.29 -19.20
C VAL A 265 -5.52 -0.60 -19.27
N LEU A 266 -4.39 -0.04 -19.68
CA LEU A 266 -3.08 -0.69 -19.61
C LEU A 266 -2.34 -0.27 -18.34
N ILE A 267 -1.87 -1.25 -17.58
CA ILE A 267 -0.95 -1.07 -16.47
C ILE A 267 0.35 -1.82 -16.81
N PRO A 268 1.36 -1.15 -17.39
CA PRO A 268 2.63 -1.77 -17.67
C PRO A 268 3.43 -1.93 -16.38
N VAL A 269 3.97 -3.13 -16.16
CA VAL A 269 4.73 -3.51 -14.96
C VAL A 269 6.11 -4.04 -15.33
N ALA A 270 7.04 -3.91 -14.41
CA ALA A 270 8.41 -4.38 -14.53
C ALA A 270 8.88 -4.94 -13.18
N ASN A 271 10.02 -5.65 -13.17
CA ASN A 271 10.64 -6.01 -11.90
C ASN A 271 10.98 -4.73 -11.10
N GLY A 272 10.61 -4.72 -9.82
CA GLY A 272 10.74 -3.56 -8.96
C GLY A 272 9.68 -2.48 -9.13
N SER A 273 8.59 -2.74 -9.88
CA SER A 273 7.35 -1.95 -9.78
C SER A 273 6.81 -1.99 -8.35
N GLU A 274 6.16 -0.91 -7.92
CA GLU A 274 5.52 -0.84 -6.62
C GLU A 274 4.28 -1.74 -6.57
N GLU A 275 4.33 -2.80 -5.77
CA GLU A 275 3.24 -3.78 -5.64
C GLU A 275 1.91 -3.20 -5.14
N ILE A 276 1.91 -2.36 -4.11
CA ILE A 276 0.69 -1.77 -3.56
C ILE A 276 0.00 -0.90 -4.62
N GLU A 277 0.78 -0.10 -5.35
CA GLU A 277 0.21 0.74 -6.40
C GLU A 277 -0.39 -0.11 -7.54
N VAL A 278 0.34 -1.14 -7.97
CA VAL A 278 -0.15 -2.07 -9.01
C VAL A 278 -1.45 -2.72 -8.57
N VAL A 279 -1.48 -3.40 -7.41
CA VAL A 279 -2.66 -4.17 -7.01
C VAL A 279 -3.84 -3.27 -6.66
N THR A 280 -3.61 -2.10 -6.04
CA THR A 280 -4.70 -1.19 -5.68
C THR A 280 -5.37 -0.59 -6.90
N ILE A 281 -4.59 -0.18 -7.92
CA ILE A 281 -5.16 0.35 -9.16
C ILE A 281 -5.92 -0.76 -9.91
N VAL A 282 -5.32 -1.95 -10.03
CA VAL A 282 -5.96 -3.10 -10.70
C VAL A 282 -7.27 -3.48 -10.02
N ASP A 283 -7.24 -3.68 -8.70
CA ASP A 283 -8.40 -4.11 -7.91
C ASP A 283 -9.56 -3.11 -8.07
N ILE A 284 -9.32 -1.82 -7.80
CA ILE A 284 -10.37 -0.80 -7.81
C ILE A 284 -10.99 -0.63 -9.20
N LEU A 285 -10.18 -0.63 -10.25
CA LEU A 285 -10.67 -0.52 -11.61
C LEU A 285 -11.48 -1.76 -12.02
N ARG A 286 -11.04 -2.97 -11.66
CA ARG A 286 -11.79 -4.20 -11.94
C ARG A 286 -13.10 -4.29 -11.15
N ARG A 287 -13.14 -3.80 -9.90
CA ARG A 287 -14.40 -3.63 -9.14
C ARG A 287 -15.38 -2.69 -9.84
N ALA A 288 -14.87 -1.65 -10.48
CA ALA A 288 -15.64 -0.73 -11.31
C ALA A 288 -16.02 -1.28 -12.70
N LYS A 289 -15.66 -2.54 -13.02
CA LYS A 289 -15.91 -3.21 -14.30
C LYS A 289 -15.14 -2.63 -15.49
N VAL A 290 -13.97 -2.06 -15.23
CA VAL A 290 -13.00 -1.66 -16.27
C VAL A 290 -12.27 -2.90 -16.81
N ASP A 291 -11.98 -2.92 -18.11
CA ASP A 291 -11.13 -3.94 -18.74
C ASP A 291 -9.65 -3.60 -18.49
N VAL A 292 -9.06 -4.19 -17.45
CA VAL A 292 -7.68 -3.89 -17.03
C VAL A 292 -6.73 -4.98 -17.53
N VAL A 293 -5.74 -4.55 -18.33
CA VAL A 293 -4.61 -5.38 -18.79
C VAL A 293 -3.35 -5.00 -18.03
N VAL A 294 -2.83 -5.94 -17.25
CA VAL A 294 -1.50 -5.84 -16.62
C VAL A 294 -0.47 -6.44 -17.58
N ALA A 295 0.48 -5.64 -18.05
CA ALA A 295 1.43 -6.08 -19.07
C ALA A 295 2.89 -6.00 -18.60
N SER A 296 3.58 -7.14 -18.61
CA SER A 296 5.00 -7.19 -18.25
C SER A 296 5.88 -6.67 -19.39
N ILE A 297 6.77 -5.72 -19.11
CA ILE A 297 7.81 -5.31 -20.06
C ILE A 297 9.02 -6.26 -20.08
N GLU A 298 9.06 -7.22 -19.16
CA GLU A 298 10.14 -8.19 -19.03
C GLU A 298 10.00 -9.28 -20.09
N LYS A 299 10.92 -10.26 -20.07
CA LYS A 299 10.84 -11.46 -20.95
C LYS A 299 9.81 -12.49 -20.48
N SER A 300 9.27 -12.30 -19.28
CA SER A 300 8.33 -13.21 -18.62
C SER A 300 7.18 -12.39 -18.02
N VAL A 301 6.02 -13.02 -17.87
CA VAL A 301 4.88 -12.44 -17.15
C VAL A 301 5.07 -12.44 -15.63
N GLN A 302 6.08 -13.15 -15.12
CA GLN A 302 6.42 -13.14 -13.70
C GLN A 302 7.15 -11.86 -13.32
N ILE A 303 6.63 -11.15 -12.33
CA ILE A 303 7.17 -9.90 -11.81
C ILE A 303 7.55 -10.10 -10.34
N LEU A 304 8.79 -9.76 -10.00
CA LEU A 304 9.22 -9.53 -8.64
C LEU A 304 9.10 -8.04 -8.34
N ALA A 305 8.13 -7.65 -7.53
CA ALA A 305 7.85 -6.27 -7.16
C ALA A 305 8.89 -5.71 -6.17
N SER A 306 8.75 -4.43 -5.82
CA SER A 306 9.77 -3.66 -5.10
C SER A 306 10.06 -4.15 -3.68
N GLN A 307 9.06 -4.66 -2.97
CA GLN A 307 9.19 -5.31 -1.66
C GLN A 307 9.07 -6.84 -1.77
N GLY A 308 9.39 -7.40 -2.94
CA GLY A 308 9.51 -8.85 -3.14
C GLY A 308 8.18 -9.58 -3.29
N THR A 309 7.05 -8.89 -3.45
CA THR A 309 5.79 -9.53 -3.83
C THR A 309 5.91 -10.12 -5.24
N LYS A 310 5.52 -11.38 -5.43
CA LYS A 310 5.54 -12.04 -6.74
C LYS A 310 4.17 -11.94 -7.41
N ILE A 311 4.10 -11.24 -8.53
CA ILE A 311 2.87 -10.99 -9.29
C ILE A 311 3.00 -11.63 -10.68
N ILE A 312 1.92 -12.20 -11.19
CA ILE A 312 1.83 -12.66 -12.59
C ILE A 312 1.03 -11.65 -13.40
N ALA A 313 1.68 -10.97 -14.35
CA ALA A 313 1.03 -10.11 -15.32
C ALA A 313 0.11 -10.93 -16.26
N ASP A 314 -0.88 -10.27 -16.86
CA ASP A 314 -1.83 -10.93 -17.76
C ASP A 314 -1.17 -11.36 -19.07
N LYS A 315 -0.22 -10.54 -19.56
CA LYS A 315 0.53 -10.81 -20.81
C LYS A 315 1.84 -10.03 -20.87
N LEU A 316 2.67 -10.35 -21.86
CA LEU A 316 3.86 -9.57 -22.20
C LEU A 316 3.46 -8.27 -22.93
N ILE A 317 4.25 -7.21 -22.76
CA ILE A 317 4.00 -5.89 -23.36
C ILE A 317 3.97 -5.95 -24.89
N GLY A 318 4.71 -6.87 -25.51
CA GLY A 318 4.69 -7.07 -26.96
C GLY A 318 3.30 -7.46 -27.49
N VAL A 319 2.63 -8.38 -26.80
CA VAL A 319 1.26 -8.81 -27.13
C VAL A 319 0.25 -7.73 -26.73
N ALA A 320 0.46 -7.06 -25.61
CA ALA A 320 -0.40 -5.94 -25.18
C ALA A 320 -0.38 -4.79 -26.20
N ALA A 321 0.76 -4.53 -26.84
CA ALA A 321 0.91 -3.43 -27.79
C ALA A 321 0.11 -3.59 -29.10
N GLU A 322 -0.46 -4.78 -29.36
CA GLU A 322 -1.35 -5.02 -30.49
C GLU A 322 -2.78 -4.48 -30.26
N LEU A 323 -3.07 -3.98 -29.05
CA LEU A 323 -4.36 -3.45 -28.66
C LEU A 323 -4.30 -1.93 -28.47
N THR A 324 -5.44 -1.28 -28.67
CA THR A 324 -5.65 0.12 -28.29
C THR A 324 -6.17 0.20 -26.85
N TYR A 325 -5.74 1.24 -26.13
CA TYR A 325 -6.12 1.49 -24.74
C TYR A 325 -6.70 2.90 -24.61
N ASP A 326 -7.75 3.03 -23.80
CA ASP A 326 -8.36 4.32 -23.48
C ASP A 326 -7.51 5.09 -22.47
N LEU A 327 -6.83 4.34 -21.60
CA LEU A 327 -5.98 4.87 -20.54
C LEU A 327 -4.74 3.98 -20.31
N ILE A 328 -3.57 4.61 -20.22
CA ILE A 328 -2.33 3.95 -19.77
C ILE A 328 -1.92 4.55 -18.42
N ILE A 329 -1.72 3.72 -17.40
CA ILE A 329 -1.33 4.15 -16.05
C ILE A 329 0.02 3.57 -15.68
N LEU A 330 1.01 4.42 -15.42
CA LEU A 330 2.34 4.00 -15.01
C LEU A 330 2.44 3.91 -13.47
N PRO A 331 2.55 2.70 -12.88
CA PRO A 331 2.82 2.55 -11.45
C PRO A 331 4.25 2.98 -11.13
N GLY A 332 4.51 3.32 -9.88
CA GLY A 332 5.81 3.73 -9.36
C GLY A 332 6.76 2.56 -9.07
N GLY A 333 7.59 2.77 -8.05
CA GLY A 333 8.73 1.92 -7.72
C GLY A 333 9.96 2.38 -8.48
N THR A 334 11.03 2.77 -7.78
CA THR A 334 12.21 3.40 -8.43
C THR A 334 12.83 2.50 -9.50
N ALA A 335 13.10 1.24 -9.17
CA ALA A 335 13.67 0.27 -10.10
C ALA A 335 12.70 -0.08 -11.24
N GLY A 336 11.41 -0.27 -10.94
CA GLY A 336 10.37 -0.53 -11.94
C GLY A 336 10.22 0.63 -12.93
N ALA A 337 10.12 1.85 -12.43
CA ALA A 337 10.00 3.07 -13.23
C ALA A 337 11.22 3.29 -14.15
N GLU A 338 12.43 2.97 -13.66
CA GLU A 338 13.63 3.01 -14.50
C GLU A 338 13.60 1.99 -15.64
N ARG A 339 13.11 0.78 -15.39
CA ARG A 339 12.95 -0.26 -16.42
C ARG A 339 11.84 0.09 -17.41
N LEU A 340 10.68 0.56 -16.92
CA LEU A 340 9.59 1.09 -17.74
C LEU A 340 10.11 2.19 -18.67
N ASN A 341 10.91 3.12 -18.16
CA ASN A 341 11.51 4.18 -18.96
C ASN A 341 12.52 3.69 -20.02
N LYS A 342 13.02 2.46 -19.95
CA LYS A 342 13.92 1.87 -20.97
C LYS A 342 13.16 1.12 -22.06
N SER A 343 11.90 0.74 -21.81
CA SER A 343 11.09 -0.01 -22.79
C SER A 343 10.75 0.84 -24.02
N ARG A 344 11.24 0.43 -25.19
CA ARG A 344 10.91 1.08 -26.48
C ARG A 344 9.44 0.90 -26.85
N ILE A 345 8.88 -0.28 -26.59
CA ILE A 345 7.46 -0.57 -26.85
C ILE A 345 6.57 0.37 -26.03
N LEU A 346 6.85 0.52 -24.74
CA LEU A 346 6.07 1.41 -23.88
C LEU A 346 6.17 2.88 -24.31
N LYS A 347 7.36 3.34 -24.72
CA LYS A 347 7.53 4.71 -25.26
C LYS A 347 6.69 4.94 -26.51
N ASN A 348 6.63 3.96 -27.41
CA ASN A 348 5.80 4.06 -28.61
C ASN A 348 4.31 4.12 -28.24
N LEU A 349 3.85 3.24 -27.34
CA LEU A 349 2.46 3.27 -26.85
C LEU A 349 2.09 4.60 -26.21
N LEU A 350 2.95 5.18 -25.36
CA LEU A 350 2.70 6.47 -24.73
C LEU A 350 2.66 7.63 -25.75
N LYS A 351 3.56 7.61 -26.74
CA LYS A 351 3.55 8.59 -27.83
C LYS A 351 2.27 8.50 -28.66
N GLU A 352 1.84 7.28 -28.99
CA GLU A 352 0.57 7.04 -29.69
C GLU A 352 -0.63 7.48 -28.86
N GLN A 353 -0.58 7.27 -27.54
CA GLN A 353 -1.61 7.72 -26.60
C GLN A 353 -1.76 9.24 -26.64
N GLU A 354 -0.65 9.99 -26.60
CA GLU A 354 -0.66 11.45 -26.70
C GLU A 354 -1.13 11.93 -28.08
N LEU A 355 -0.59 11.37 -29.18
CA LEU A 355 -0.92 11.78 -30.55
C LEU A 355 -2.40 11.55 -30.88
N ALA A 356 -2.98 10.45 -30.40
CA ALA A 356 -4.40 10.17 -30.56
C ALA A 356 -5.28 10.94 -29.57
N GLY A 357 -4.67 11.74 -28.67
CA GLY A 357 -5.38 12.44 -27.61
C GLY A 357 -6.15 11.50 -26.71
N ARG A 358 -5.58 10.36 -26.33
CA ARG A 358 -6.16 9.45 -25.32
C ARG A 358 -5.54 9.72 -23.95
N ILE A 359 -6.11 9.10 -22.92
CA ILE A 359 -5.77 9.42 -21.54
C ILE A 359 -4.50 8.67 -21.15
N TYR A 360 -3.64 9.30 -20.35
CA TYR A 360 -2.52 8.63 -19.72
C TYR A 360 -2.26 9.22 -18.34
N GLY A 361 -1.61 8.45 -17.49
CA GLY A 361 -1.31 8.90 -16.14
C GLY A 361 -0.17 8.15 -15.49
N ALA A 362 0.27 8.66 -14.36
CA ALA A 362 1.34 8.06 -13.59
C ALA A 362 1.25 8.40 -12.11
N VAL A 363 1.67 7.48 -11.26
CA VAL A 363 1.70 7.67 -9.81
C VAL A 363 3.14 7.58 -9.29
N CYS A 364 3.40 8.25 -8.17
CA CYS A 364 4.64 8.15 -7.42
C CYS A 364 5.86 8.65 -8.19
N SER A 365 6.81 7.77 -8.53
CA SER A 365 8.03 8.10 -9.28
C SER A 365 7.81 8.15 -10.80
N SER A 366 6.72 7.56 -11.30
CA SER A 366 6.48 7.42 -12.74
C SER A 366 6.04 8.67 -13.50
N PRO A 367 5.56 9.78 -12.88
CA PRO A 367 5.47 11.07 -13.57
C PRO A 367 6.81 11.51 -14.17
N GLY A 368 7.95 11.08 -13.61
CA GLY A 368 9.27 11.30 -14.19
C GLY A 368 9.51 10.60 -15.54
N ILE A 369 8.75 9.54 -15.85
CA ILE A 369 8.75 8.89 -17.17
C ILE A 369 8.03 9.78 -18.18
N LEU A 370 6.83 10.26 -17.83
CA LEU A 370 6.04 11.17 -18.66
C LEU A 370 6.81 12.47 -18.93
N HIS A 371 7.46 13.02 -17.90
CA HIS A 371 8.29 14.20 -18.00
C HIS A 371 9.44 14.04 -19.03
N ARG A 372 10.22 12.96 -18.92
CA ARG A 372 11.36 12.70 -19.83
C ARG A 372 10.95 12.46 -21.28
N GLN A 373 9.71 12.04 -21.51
CA GLN A 373 9.15 11.85 -22.85
C GLN A 373 8.49 13.12 -23.41
N GLY A 374 8.47 14.23 -22.66
CA GLY A 374 7.83 15.48 -23.07
C GLY A 374 6.31 15.52 -22.86
N LEU A 375 5.72 14.43 -22.34
CA LEU A 375 4.27 14.25 -22.19
C LEU A 375 3.64 15.13 -21.09
N LEU A 376 4.47 15.82 -20.30
CA LEU A 376 4.04 16.79 -19.28
C LEU A 376 4.32 18.24 -19.69
N LYS A 377 4.77 18.51 -20.93
CA LYS A 377 5.08 19.87 -21.37
C LYS A 377 3.81 20.73 -21.35
N GLY A 378 3.84 21.82 -20.58
CA GLY A 378 2.69 22.72 -20.41
C GLY A 378 1.53 22.12 -19.61
N LYS A 379 1.75 21.01 -18.89
CA LYS A 379 0.74 20.36 -18.04
C LYS A 379 1.04 20.58 -16.56
N LYS A 380 -0.02 20.67 -15.77
CA LYS A 380 0.06 20.59 -14.31
C LYS A 380 0.07 19.13 -13.87
N ALA A 381 0.94 18.78 -12.93
CA ALA A 381 1.04 17.43 -12.41
C ALA A 381 1.40 17.41 -10.93
N THR A 382 1.25 16.26 -10.28
CA THR A 382 1.87 15.97 -8.98
C THR A 382 2.69 14.69 -9.07
N ALA A 383 3.54 14.44 -8.09
CA ALA A 383 4.42 13.29 -8.07
C ALA A 383 4.93 13.01 -6.64
N HIS A 384 5.65 11.91 -6.47
CA HIS A 384 6.33 11.60 -5.22
C HIS A 384 7.35 12.70 -4.88
N PRO A 385 7.44 13.13 -3.60
CA PRO A 385 8.36 14.19 -3.18
C PRO A 385 9.81 13.99 -3.65
N SER A 386 10.29 12.75 -3.74
CA SER A 386 11.65 12.43 -4.20
C SER A 386 11.95 12.75 -5.67
N ILE A 387 10.93 12.99 -6.50
CA ILE A 387 11.12 13.34 -7.92
C ILE A 387 10.58 14.72 -8.31
N VAL A 388 9.88 15.42 -7.40
CA VAL A 388 9.28 16.74 -7.67
C VAL A 388 10.32 17.73 -8.20
N SER A 389 11.52 17.77 -7.61
CA SER A 389 12.61 18.66 -8.03
C SER A 389 13.17 18.35 -9.43
N LYS A 390 12.86 17.18 -9.99
CA LYS A 390 13.29 16.76 -11.34
C LYS A 390 12.26 17.10 -12.42
N LEU A 391 11.07 17.56 -12.04
CA LEU A 391 10.03 17.97 -12.97
C LEU A 391 10.21 19.45 -13.31
N THR A 392 10.24 19.79 -14.60
CA THR A 392 10.30 21.20 -15.04
C THR A 392 8.93 21.80 -15.34
N ASN A 393 7.86 21.00 -15.26
CA ASN A 393 6.48 21.46 -15.41
C ASN A 393 5.94 22.03 -14.09
N GLU A 394 4.77 22.67 -14.14
CA GLU A 394 4.11 23.19 -12.93
C GLU A 394 3.68 22.02 -12.03
N VAL A 395 4.28 21.92 -10.84
CA VAL A 395 3.94 20.89 -9.85
C VAL A 395 2.93 21.44 -8.85
N VAL A 396 1.78 20.78 -8.76
CA VAL A 396 0.74 21.12 -7.80
C VAL A 396 1.03 20.41 -6.48
N ASN A 397 1.38 21.22 -5.47
CA ASN A 397 1.70 20.76 -4.12
C ASN A 397 0.44 20.51 -3.29
N GLY A 398 0.55 19.64 -2.28
CA GLY A 398 -0.53 19.35 -1.33
C GLY A 398 -1.72 18.58 -1.90
N THR A 399 -1.83 18.36 -3.20
CA THR A 399 -2.98 17.66 -3.80
C THR A 399 -2.67 16.18 -4.03
N LYS A 400 -3.57 15.29 -3.60
CA LYS A 400 -3.38 13.84 -3.78
C LYS A 400 -3.42 13.40 -5.24
N VAL A 401 -4.34 13.98 -6.02
CA VAL A 401 -4.57 13.65 -7.43
C VAL A 401 -4.70 14.92 -8.27
N VAL A 402 -3.92 15.02 -9.34
CA VAL A 402 -4.00 16.14 -10.28
C VAL A 402 -4.43 15.63 -11.64
N ILE A 403 -5.48 16.24 -12.20
CA ILE A 403 -5.90 16.04 -13.58
C ILE A 403 -5.61 17.32 -14.36
N ASP A 404 -4.96 17.21 -15.51
CA ASP A 404 -4.84 18.29 -16.49
C ASP A 404 -5.29 17.76 -17.87
N GLY A 405 -6.56 18.02 -18.21
CA GLY A 405 -7.21 17.48 -19.38
C GLY A 405 -7.22 15.95 -19.41
N LYS A 406 -6.34 15.37 -20.22
CA LYS A 406 -6.21 13.91 -20.43
C LYS A 406 -5.02 13.29 -19.70
N VAL A 407 -4.35 14.07 -18.84
CA VAL A 407 -3.24 13.59 -18.00
C VAL A 407 -3.72 13.51 -16.55
N ILE A 408 -3.48 12.39 -15.89
CA ILE A 408 -3.75 12.23 -14.45
C ILE A 408 -2.51 11.77 -13.70
N THR A 409 -2.21 12.41 -12.56
CA THR A 409 -1.04 12.07 -11.75
C THR A 409 -1.34 12.02 -10.25
N SER A 410 -0.55 11.26 -9.50
CA SER A 410 -0.69 11.13 -8.04
C SER A 410 0.65 10.96 -7.33
N ARG A 411 0.66 11.21 -6.01
CA ARG A 411 1.87 11.40 -5.20
C ARG A 411 2.55 10.10 -4.76
N GLY A 412 1.80 9.06 -4.41
CA GLY A 412 2.40 7.82 -3.91
C GLY A 412 1.40 6.85 -3.29
N LEU A 413 1.91 6.02 -2.39
CA LEU A 413 1.22 4.88 -1.81
C LEU A 413 -0.06 5.26 -1.07
N SER A 414 0.00 6.24 -0.17
CA SER A 414 -1.19 6.69 0.57
C SER A 414 -2.27 7.34 -0.30
N THR A 415 -1.91 7.82 -1.50
CA THR A 415 -2.84 8.50 -2.41
C THR A 415 -3.37 7.61 -3.53
N VAL A 416 -2.90 6.37 -3.64
CA VAL A 416 -3.23 5.50 -4.79
C VAL A 416 -4.69 5.05 -4.80
N THR A 417 -5.30 4.86 -3.62
CA THR A 417 -6.74 4.59 -3.50
C THR A 417 -7.56 5.77 -4.02
N ASP A 418 -7.22 6.99 -3.60
CA ASP A 418 -7.86 8.20 -4.12
C ASP A 418 -7.66 8.36 -5.63
N PHE A 419 -6.45 8.09 -6.13
CA PHE A 419 -6.14 8.12 -7.56
C PHE A 419 -7.02 7.18 -8.38
N ALA A 420 -7.13 5.92 -7.96
CA ALA A 420 -7.96 4.94 -8.65
C ALA A 420 -9.46 5.30 -8.57
N LEU A 421 -9.94 5.77 -7.41
CA LEU A 421 -11.33 6.21 -7.25
C LEU A 421 -11.66 7.47 -8.07
N VAL A 422 -10.70 8.40 -8.23
CA VAL A 422 -10.84 9.55 -9.13
C VAL A 422 -10.95 9.10 -10.58
N ILE A 423 -10.19 8.09 -11.01
CA ILE A 423 -10.33 7.49 -12.34
C ILE A 423 -11.72 6.88 -12.51
N VAL A 424 -12.19 6.07 -11.55
CA VAL A 424 -13.54 5.49 -11.58
C VAL A 424 -14.61 6.59 -11.67
N SER A 425 -14.44 7.69 -10.92
CA SER A 425 -15.35 8.84 -10.96
C SER A 425 -15.35 9.54 -12.31
N LYS A 426 -14.18 9.68 -12.97
CA LYS A 426 -14.09 10.25 -14.31
C LYS A 426 -14.71 9.36 -15.39
N LEU A 427 -14.59 8.04 -15.26
CA LEU A 427 -15.11 7.09 -16.25
C LEU A 427 -16.61 6.83 -16.11
N PHE A 428 -17.13 6.77 -14.87
CA PHE A 428 -18.49 6.28 -14.59
C PHE A 428 -19.30 7.17 -13.65
N GLY A 429 -18.75 8.33 -13.25
CA GLY A 429 -19.39 9.26 -12.33
C GLY A 429 -19.22 8.89 -10.85
N HIS A 430 -19.56 9.88 -10.01
CA HIS A 430 -19.36 9.85 -8.55
C HIS A 430 -20.04 8.66 -7.86
N ALA A 431 -21.25 8.28 -8.32
CA ALA A 431 -22.01 7.19 -7.72
C ALA A 431 -21.28 5.84 -7.82
N ARG A 432 -20.62 5.57 -8.96
CA ARG A 432 -19.83 4.33 -9.13
C ARG A 432 -18.61 4.34 -8.23
N ALA A 433 -17.87 5.44 -8.18
CA ALA A 433 -16.70 5.58 -7.31
C ALA A 433 -17.06 5.40 -5.83
N ARG A 434 -18.17 5.99 -5.39
CA ARG A 434 -18.68 5.85 -4.03
C ARG A 434 -19.05 4.39 -3.71
N SER A 435 -19.77 3.71 -4.60
CA SER A 435 -20.13 2.29 -4.39
C SER A 435 -18.89 1.41 -4.26
N VAL A 436 -17.85 1.65 -5.07
CA VAL A 436 -16.57 0.93 -4.93
C VAL A 436 -15.91 1.25 -3.60
N ALA A 437 -15.82 2.53 -3.21
CA ALA A 437 -15.22 2.95 -1.95
C ALA A 437 -15.92 2.35 -0.71
N GLU A 438 -17.26 2.29 -0.71
CA GLU A 438 -18.05 1.66 0.36
C GLU A 438 -17.70 0.16 0.50
N GLY A 439 -17.52 -0.55 -0.61
CA GLY A 439 -17.08 -1.95 -0.61
C GLY A 439 -15.63 -2.15 -0.14
N LEU A 440 -14.79 -1.11 -0.20
CA LEU A 440 -13.43 -1.12 0.36
C LEU A 440 -13.41 -0.73 1.84
N VAL A 441 -14.54 -0.29 2.43
CA VAL A 441 -14.54 0.38 3.75
C VAL A 441 -13.63 1.61 3.74
N TYR A 442 -13.67 2.38 2.66
CA TYR A 442 -12.86 3.59 2.46
C TYR A 442 -13.73 4.86 2.52
N GLU A 443 -13.25 5.89 3.21
CA GLU A 443 -14.00 7.13 3.36
C GLU A 443 -14.03 7.95 2.06
N TYR A 444 -15.24 8.18 1.55
CA TYR A 444 -15.46 8.86 0.29
C TYR A 444 -16.57 9.93 0.40
N PRO A 445 -16.36 11.15 -0.17
CA PRO A 445 -17.31 12.25 -0.08
C PRO A 445 -18.69 11.86 -0.58
N ARG A 446 -19.71 12.37 0.10
CA ARG A 446 -21.11 12.11 -0.28
C ARG A 446 -21.53 12.86 -1.55
N SER A 447 -20.88 13.99 -1.86
CA SER A 447 -21.17 14.88 -2.99
C SER A 447 -19.90 15.48 -3.57
#